data_AF-I3DXZ9-F1
#
_entry.id   AF-I3DXZ9-F1
#
_cell.length_a   1.000
_cell.length_b   1.000
_cell.length_c   1.000
_cell.angle_alpha   90.00
_cell.angle_beta   90.00
_cell.angle_gamma   90.00
#
_symmetry.space_group_name_H-M   'P 1'
#
loop_
_entity.id
_entity.type
_entity.pdbx_description
1 polymer ?
#
loop_
_entity_poly.entity_id
_entity_poly.type
_entity_poly.pdbx_seq_one_letter_code
_entity_poly.pdbx_strand_id
1 'polypeptide(L)'
;MKPTVGRIVYYKSYGTPNGEYKSEERAAIVTGVVDDETVHLCVLNPTGMFFNLNVKQGQNGGQRDWMPYQKGQAQKTDEVTETLNKVNVAQNFVMENLLQRIEQLESHVNELQKQEQIIQSMSYHLVQLQQEINELKKPQEPNYFG
;
A
#
# COMPACT_ATOMS: atom_id res chain seq x y z
N MET A 1 -13.70 7.41 14.95
CA MET A 1 -14.07 5.98 14.91
C MET A 1 -15.55 5.84 14.62
N LYS A 2 -15.94 4.93 13.72
CA LYS A 2 -17.34 4.69 13.30
C LYS A 2 -18.08 3.78 14.30
N PRO A 3 -19.29 4.10 14.78
CA PRO A 3 -20.03 3.24 15.71
C PRO A 3 -20.59 1.97 15.09
N THR A 4 -20.70 0.92 15.90
CA THR A 4 -21.32 -0.36 15.55
C THR A 4 -22.08 -0.91 16.76
N VAL A 5 -23.15 -1.66 16.50
CA VAL A 5 -23.90 -2.40 17.54
C VAL A 5 -22.97 -3.36 18.28
N GLY A 6 -23.19 -3.51 19.60
CA GLY A 6 -22.41 -4.36 20.49
C GLY A 6 -21.12 -3.73 21.03
N ARG A 7 -20.71 -2.55 20.53
CA ARG A 7 -19.54 -1.85 21.09
C ARG A 7 -19.84 -1.26 22.46
N ILE A 8 -18.85 -1.33 23.34
CA ILE A 8 -18.87 -0.68 24.64
C ILE A 8 -18.30 0.74 24.48
N VAL A 9 -18.95 1.71 25.11
CA VAL A 9 -18.60 3.13 25.15
C VAL A 9 -18.76 3.65 26.57
N TYR A 10 -18.20 4.84 26.85
CA TYR A 10 -18.58 5.60 28.03
C TYR A 10 -19.81 6.44 27.75
N TYR A 11 -20.81 6.34 28.62
CA TYR A 11 -21.95 7.24 28.70
C TYR A 11 -21.77 8.13 29.92
N LYS A 12 -21.93 9.44 29.74
CA LYS A 12 -21.81 10.41 30.81
C LYS A 12 -23.20 10.77 31.34
N SER A 13 -23.48 10.49 32.61
CA SER A 13 -24.78 10.81 33.20
C SER A 13 -25.01 12.33 33.22
N TYR A 14 -26.27 12.77 33.15
CA TYR A 14 -26.60 14.21 33.21
C TYR A 14 -26.17 14.88 34.52
N GLY A 15 -26.12 14.12 35.62
CA GLY A 15 -26.13 14.70 36.96
C GLY A 15 -27.45 15.43 37.23
N THR A 16 -27.50 16.16 38.33
CA THR A 16 -28.63 17.06 38.63
C THR A 16 -28.22 18.52 38.52
N PRO A 17 -29.10 19.42 38.06
CA PRO A 17 -28.79 20.85 37.91
C PRO A 17 -28.22 21.51 39.17
N ASN A 18 -28.69 21.11 40.36
CA ASN A 18 -28.24 21.66 41.65
C ASN A 18 -27.01 20.93 42.24
N GLY A 19 -26.39 20.01 41.49
CA GLY A 19 -25.16 19.33 41.90
C GLY A 19 -25.31 18.23 42.95
N GLU A 20 -26.54 17.89 43.36
CA GLU A 20 -26.84 16.78 44.29
C GLU A 20 -26.26 15.44 43.79
N TYR A 21 -26.35 15.20 42.47
CA TYR A 21 -25.70 14.08 41.79
C TYR A 21 -24.74 14.59 40.72
N LYS A 22 -23.50 14.15 40.82
CA LYS A 22 -22.47 14.47 39.81
C LYS A 22 -22.73 13.70 38.52
N SER A 23 -22.25 14.31 37.43
CA SER A 23 -22.11 13.62 36.16
C SER A 23 -20.97 12.60 36.29
N GLU A 24 -21.28 11.33 36.01
CA GLU A 24 -20.37 10.19 36.14
C GLU A 24 -20.28 9.43 34.81
N GLU A 25 -19.10 8.86 34.55
CA GLU A 25 -18.88 7.95 33.44
C GLU A 25 -19.44 6.56 33.76
N ARG A 26 -20.21 6.01 32.85
CA ARG A 26 -20.90 4.71 32.99
C ARG A 26 -20.61 3.87 31.75
N ALA A 27 -20.45 2.57 31.95
CA ALA A 27 -20.34 1.65 30.83
C ALA A 27 -21.68 1.56 30.10
N ALA A 28 -21.65 1.66 28.77
CA ALA A 28 -22.83 1.49 27.95
C ALA A 28 -22.51 0.65 26.72
N ILE A 29 -23.47 -0.17 26.28
CA ILE A 29 -23.38 -0.95 25.06
C ILE A 29 -24.23 -0.28 23.99
N VAL A 30 -23.69 -0.12 22.79
CA VAL A 30 -24.43 0.36 21.62
C VAL A 30 -25.45 -0.70 21.21
N THR A 31 -26.73 -0.36 21.28
CA THR A 31 -27.85 -1.23 20.88
C THR A 31 -28.38 -0.90 19.49
N GLY A 32 -28.08 0.28 18.96
CA GLY A 32 -28.48 0.73 17.63
C GLY A 32 -27.61 1.90 17.16
N VAL A 33 -27.43 2.04 15.85
CA VAL A 33 -26.68 3.14 15.23
C VAL A 33 -27.66 3.95 14.39
N VAL A 34 -27.75 5.26 14.67
CA VAL A 34 -28.59 6.19 13.90
C VAL A 34 -27.74 6.81 12.80
N ASP A 35 -26.56 7.33 13.18
CA ASP A 35 -25.56 7.91 12.29
C ASP A 35 -24.16 7.78 12.95
N ASP A 36 -23.14 8.38 12.35
CA ASP A 36 -21.75 8.27 12.83
C ASP A 36 -21.53 8.93 14.22
N GLU A 37 -22.41 9.84 14.63
CA GLU A 37 -22.32 10.57 15.90
C GLU A 37 -23.39 10.14 16.91
N THR A 38 -24.48 9.52 16.47
CA THR A 38 -25.68 9.26 17.28
C THR A 38 -26.00 7.77 17.36
N VAL A 39 -26.19 7.28 18.59
CA VAL A 39 -26.44 5.86 18.87
C VAL A 39 -27.55 5.64 19.90
N HIS A 40 -28.06 4.42 19.97
CA HIS A 40 -28.87 3.94 21.09
C HIS A 40 -27.98 3.17 22.05
N LEU A 41 -28.20 3.35 23.34
CA LEU A 41 -27.37 2.80 24.39
C LEU A 41 -28.18 2.00 25.40
N CYS A 42 -27.65 0.86 25.82
CA CYS A 42 -27.97 0.23 27.09
C CYS A 42 -26.90 0.64 28.11
N VAL A 43 -27.24 1.55 29.01
CA VAL A 43 -26.36 2.05 30.08
C VAL A 43 -26.45 1.11 31.28
N LEU A 44 -25.30 0.58 31.70
CA LEU A 44 -25.18 -0.36 32.80
C LEU A 44 -24.91 0.39 34.10
N ASN A 45 -25.74 0.17 35.11
CA ASN A 45 -25.58 0.70 36.45
C ASN A 45 -25.62 -0.43 37.49
N PRO A 46 -25.02 -0.23 38.68
CA PRO A 46 -25.11 -1.22 39.76
C PRO A 46 -26.54 -1.61 40.13
N THR A 47 -27.48 -0.67 39.99
CA THR A 47 -28.89 -0.83 40.37
C THR A 47 -29.81 -1.17 39.20
N GLY A 48 -29.30 -1.28 37.97
CA GLY A 48 -30.14 -1.61 36.81
C GLY A 48 -29.58 -1.15 35.47
N MET A 49 -30.40 -1.27 34.43
CA MET A 49 -30.05 -0.88 33.07
C MET A 49 -31.01 0.19 32.56
N PHE A 50 -30.50 1.20 31.87
CA PHE A 50 -31.30 2.24 31.21
C PHE A 50 -31.08 2.20 29.71
N PHE A 51 -32.17 2.36 28.95
CA PHE A 51 -32.13 2.39 27.50
C PHE A 51 -32.29 3.83 27.01
N ASN A 52 -31.21 4.41 26.53
CA ASN A 52 -31.18 5.80 26.06
C ASN A 52 -31.14 5.81 24.53
N LEU A 53 -32.09 6.51 23.91
CA LEU A 53 -32.17 6.66 22.47
C LEU A 53 -31.49 7.96 22.04
N ASN A 54 -31.02 7.99 20.78
CA ASN A 54 -30.44 9.17 20.13
C ASN A 54 -29.34 9.89 20.93
N VAL A 55 -28.45 9.13 21.55
CA VAL A 55 -27.32 9.64 22.34
C VAL A 55 -26.20 10.12 21.41
N LYS A 56 -25.91 11.42 21.45
CA LYS A 56 -24.86 12.05 20.66
C LYS A 56 -23.46 11.85 21.25
N GLN A 57 -22.44 11.86 20.39
CA GLN A 57 -21.05 11.90 20.81
C GLN A 57 -20.72 13.23 21.51
N GLY A 58 -19.94 13.17 22.59
CA GLY A 58 -19.38 14.36 23.23
C GLY A 58 -18.96 14.13 24.69
N GLN A 59 -18.64 15.22 25.39
CA GLN A 59 -18.06 15.22 26.74
C GLN A 59 -19.02 15.71 27.83
N ASN A 60 -20.26 16.06 27.47
CA ASN A 60 -21.26 16.61 28.39
C ASN A 60 -22.18 15.52 28.94
N GLY A 61 -22.95 15.88 29.97
CA GLY A 61 -24.00 15.01 30.49
C GLY A 61 -25.01 14.64 29.41
N GLY A 62 -25.40 13.35 29.36
CA GLY A 62 -26.27 12.80 28.34
C GLY A 62 -25.57 12.42 27.04
N GLN A 63 -24.25 12.54 26.96
CA GLN A 63 -23.48 12.21 25.76
C GLN A 63 -22.64 10.95 25.98
N ARG A 64 -22.13 10.43 24.87
CA ARG A 64 -21.24 9.27 24.85
C ARG A 64 -19.88 9.61 24.29
N ASP A 65 -18.89 8.85 24.71
CA ASP A 65 -17.54 8.92 24.18
C ASP A 65 -16.92 7.52 24.09
N TRP A 66 -15.89 7.42 23.27
CA TRP A 66 -15.11 6.20 23.14
C TRP A 66 -14.31 5.95 24.42
N MET A 67 -14.19 4.68 24.80
CA MET A 67 -13.34 4.31 25.94
C MET A 67 -11.89 4.69 25.64
N PRO A 68 -11.11 5.15 26.64
CA PRO A 68 -9.74 5.63 26.43
C PRO A 68 -8.84 4.64 25.67
N TYR A 69 -8.95 3.35 25.98
CA TYR A 69 -8.16 2.33 25.28
C TYR A 69 -8.54 2.20 23.80
N GLN A 70 -9.81 2.38 23.43
CA GLN A 70 -10.24 2.34 22.03
C GLN A 70 -9.65 3.51 21.25
N LYS A 71 -9.56 4.69 21.87
CA LYS A 71 -8.91 5.87 21.27
C LYS A 71 -7.42 5.63 21.07
N GLY A 72 -6.73 5.08 22.08
CA GLY A 72 -5.30 4.76 21.97
C GLY A 72 -5.00 3.71 20.90
N GLN A 73 -5.87 2.72 20.72
CA GLN A 73 -5.71 1.73 19.63
C GLN A 73 -5.93 2.35 18.24
N ALA A 74 -6.93 3.24 18.10
CA ALA A 74 -7.15 3.96 16.85
C ALA A 74 -5.95 4.85 16.48
N GLN A 75 -5.43 5.61 17.44
CA GLN A 75 -4.24 6.46 17.24
C GLN A 75 -3.02 5.64 16.78
N LYS A 76 -2.73 4.53 17.46
CA LYS A 76 -1.65 3.63 17.04
C LYS A 76 -1.84 3.09 15.63
N THR A 77 -3.08 2.78 15.26
CA THR A 77 -3.40 2.27 13.92
C THR A 77 -3.14 3.36 12.87
N ASP A 78 -3.54 4.60 13.14
CA ASP A 78 -3.33 5.74 12.25
C ASP A 78 -1.84 6.04 12.07
N GLU A 79 -1.06 6.05 13.16
CA GLU A 79 0.40 6.24 13.15
C GLU A 79 1.13 5.14 12.36
N VAL A 80 0.76 3.88 12.59
CA VAL A 80 1.33 2.74 11.86
C VAL A 80 0.97 2.83 10.37
N THR A 81 -0.27 3.19 10.04
CA THR A 81 -0.72 3.34 8.65
C THR A 81 0.03 4.46 7.94
N GLU A 82 0.22 5.61 8.59
CA GLU A 82 1.00 6.72 8.04
C GLU A 82 2.46 6.32 7.80
N THR A 83 3.06 5.59 8.76
CA THR A 83 4.44 5.10 8.64
C THR A 83 4.57 4.11 7.49
N LEU A 84 3.62 3.17 7.37
CA LEU A 84 3.58 2.18 6.30
C LEU A 84 3.44 2.85 4.93
N ASN A 85 2.58 3.87 4.81
CA ASN A 85 2.42 4.63 3.57
C ASN A 85 3.72 5.33 3.16
N LYS A 86 4.45 5.95 4.09
CA LYS A 86 5.75 6.59 3.80
C LYS A 86 6.79 5.57 3.31
N VAL A 87 6.85 4.40 3.94
CA VAL A 87 7.75 3.32 3.52
C VAL A 87 7.37 2.82 2.12
N ASN A 88 6.08 2.61 1.85
CA ASN A 88 5.60 2.17 0.55
C ASN A 88 5.93 3.17 -0.57
N VAL A 89 5.78 4.48 -0.32
CA VAL A 89 6.16 5.53 -1.29
C VAL A 89 7.66 5.46 -1.61
N ALA A 90 8.50 5.33 -0.59
CA ALA A 90 9.95 5.22 -0.81
C ALA A 90 10.33 3.93 -1.56
N GLN A 91 9.70 2.80 -1.22
CA GLN A 91 9.92 1.53 -1.90
C GLN A 91 9.46 1.57 -3.37
N ASN A 92 8.29 2.15 -3.64
CA ASN A 92 7.78 2.31 -5.00
C ASN A 92 8.71 3.20 -5.83
N PHE A 93 9.21 4.30 -5.27
CA PHE A 93 10.17 5.16 -5.95
C PHE A 93 11.46 4.41 -6.32
N VAL A 94 12.02 3.61 -5.40
CA VAL A 94 13.21 2.80 -5.69
C VAL A 94 12.91 1.76 -6.77
N MET A 95 11.75 1.09 -6.70
CA MET A 95 11.34 0.09 -7.68
C MET A 95 11.19 0.70 -9.09
N GLU A 96 10.52 1.84 -9.22
CA GLU A 96 10.34 2.52 -10.50
C GLU A 96 11.68 2.92 -11.14
N ASN A 97 12.63 3.43 -10.34
CA ASN A 97 13.97 3.75 -10.83
C ASN A 97 14.74 2.50 -11.29
N LEU A 98 14.61 1.39 -10.55
CA LEU A 98 15.25 0.12 -10.93
C LEU A 98 14.66 -0.45 -12.22
N LEU A 99 13.34 -0.41 -12.38
CA LEU A 99 12.66 -0.85 -13.60
C LEU A 99 13.10 -0.04 -14.81
N GLN A 100 13.15 1.29 -14.69
CA GLN A 100 13.63 2.16 -15.77
C GLN A 100 15.09 1.83 -16.16
N ARG A 101 15.93 1.50 -15.17
CA ARG A 101 17.32 1.11 -15.45
C ARG A 101 17.43 -0.26 -16.11
N ILE A 102 16.55 -1.20 -15.77
CA ILE A 102 16.47 -2.50 -16.44
C ILE A 102 16.08 -2.29 -17.91
N GLU A 103 15.04 -1.50 -18.20
CA GLU A 103 14.62 -1.20 -19.58
C GLU A 103 15.75 -0.57 -20.41
N GLN A 104 16.51 0.35 -19.81
CA GLN A 104 17.67 0.94 -20.46
C GLN A 104 18.76 -0.09 -20.78
N LEU A 105 19.04 -1.01 -19.84
CA LEU A 105 20.01 -2.08 -20.05
C LEU A 105 19.55 -3.06 -21.11
N GLU A 106 18.27 -3.45 -21.13
CA GLU A 106 17.69 -4.31 -22.17
C GLU A 106 17.82 -3.68 -23.56
N SER A 107 17.54 -2.38 -23.67
CA SER A 107 17.74 -1.64 -24.92
C SER A 107 19.20 -1.66 -25.38
N HIS A 108 20.14 -1.45 -24.45
CA HIS A 108 21.58 -1.48 -24.76
C HIS A 108 22.05 -2.87 -25.19
N VAL A 109 21.57 -3.93 -24.52
CA VAL A 109 21.87 -5.33 -24.90
C VAL A 109 21.36 -5.63 -26.32
N ASN A 110 20.16 -5.18 -26.67
CA ASN A 110 19.61 -5.34 -28.01
C ASN A 110 20.45 -4.63 -29.07
N GLU A 111 21.02 -3.46 -28.76
CA GLU A 111 21.93 -2.75 -29.67
C GLU A 111 23.26 -3.51 -29.87
N LEU A 112 23.85 -4.02 -28.79
CA LEU A 112 25.06 -4.85 -28.86
C LEU A 112 24.84 -6.12 -29.69
N GLN A 113 23.69 -6.77 -29.56
CA GLN A 113 23.33 -7.93 -30.38
C GLN A 113 23.28 -7.60 -31.88
N LYS A 114 22.77 -6.41 -32.25
CA LYS A 114 22.80 -5.96 -33.65
C LYS A 114 24.22 -5.73 -34.14
N GLN A 115 25.08 -5.14 -33.31
CA GLN A 115 26.49 -4.96 -33.65
C GLN A 115 27.21 -6.30 -33.84
N GLU A 116 26.91 -7.29 -33.00
CA GLU A 116 27.45 -8.64 -33.12
C GLU A 116 27.04 -9.30 -34.44
N GLN A 117 25.77 -9.18 -34.85
CA GLN A 117 25.29 -9.71 -36.14
C GLN A 117 26.03 -9.08 -37.33
N ILE A 118 26.31 -7.78 -37.26
CA ILE A 118 27.11 -7.09 -38.30
C ILE A 118 28.52 -7.66 -38.34
N ILE A 119 29.17 -7.82 -37.19
CA ILE A 119 30.53 -8.39 -37.10
C ILE A 119 30.55 -9.82 -37.66
N GLN A 120 29.57 -10.66 -37.30
CA GLN A 120 29.46 -12.03 -37.81
C GLN A 120 29.33 -12.06 -39.35
N SER A 121 28.53 -11.16 -39.92
CA SER A 121 28.41 -11.00 -41.38
C SER A 121 29.72 -10.56 -42.04
N MET A 122 30.44 -9.61 -41.44
CA MET A 122 31.75 -9.17 -41.94
C MET A 122 32.78 -10.31 -41.90
N SER A 123 32.83 -11.06 -40.79
CA SER A 123 33.71 -12.22 -40.66
C SER A 123 33.42 -13.29 -41.71
N TYR A 124 32.15 -13.54 -42.02
CA TYR A 124 31.76 -14.46 -43.09
C TYR A 124 32.31 -14.01 -44.45
N HIS A 125 32.13 -12.74 -44.82
CA HIS A 125 32.64 -12.21 -46.09
C HIS A 125 34.17 -12.24 -46.18
N LEU A 126 34.88 -11.96 -45.09
CA LEU A 126 36.34 -12.06 -45.06
C LEU A 126 36.83 -13.49 -45.34
N VAL A 127 36.14 -14.50 -44.79
CA VAL A 127 36.47 -15.91 -45.06
C VAL A 127 36.25 -16.25 -46.53
N GLN A 128 35.15 -15.79 -47.14
CA GLN A 128 34.88 -15.99 -48.58
C GLN A 128 35.97 -15.37 -49.46
N LEU A 129 36.33 -14.10 -49.20
CA LEU A 129 37.41 -13.43 -49.93
C LEU A 129 38.76 -14.16 -49.78
N GLN A 130 39.07 -14.66 -48.59
CA GLN A 130 40.30 -15.42 -48.37
C GLN A 130 40.31 -16.72 -49.20
N GLN A 131 39.16 -17.40 -49.34
CA GLN A 131 39.03 -18.58 -50.19
C GLN A 131 39.24 -18.23 -51.67
N GLU A 132 38.61 -17.17 -52.17
CA GLU A 132 38.81 -16.69 -53.55
C GLU A 132 40.28 -16.35 -53.83
N ILE A 133 40.95 -15.64 -52.93
CA ILE A 133 42.38 -15.32 -53.04
C ILE A 133 43.23 -16.59 -53.11
N ASN A 134 42.90 -17.60 -52.30
CA ASN A 134 43.63 -18.86 -52.29
C ASN A 134 43.43 -19.65 -53.59
N GLU A 135 42.22 -19.63 -54.17
CA GLU A 135 41.92 -20.24 -55.47
C GLU A 135 42.69 -19.57 -56.60
N LEU A 136 42.76 -18.23 -56.63
CA LEU A 136 43.53 -17.48 -57.63
C LEU A 136 45.04 -17.73 -57.55
N LYS A 137 45.55 -18.13 -56.38
CA LYS A 137 46.96 -18.48 -56.18
C LYS A 137 47.31 -19.91 -56.60
N LYS A 138 46.32 -20.74 -56.99
CA LYS A 138 46.61 -22.08 -57.52
C LYS A 138 47.37 -21.95 -58.84
N PRO A 139 48.44 -22.73 -59.06
CA PRO A 139 49.20 -22.69 -60.30
C PRO A 139 48.28 -23.07 -61.47
N GLN A 140 48.31 -22.28 -62.56
CA GLN A 140 47.58 -22.66 -63.77
C GLN A 140 48.27 -23.88 -64.39
N GLU A 141 47.51 -24.95 -64.62
CA GLU A 141 48.02 -26.09 -65.37
C GLU A 141 48.45 -25.61 -66.77
N PRO A 142 49.64 -26.00 -67.25
CA PRO A 142 50.08 -25.61 -68.58
C PRO A 142 49.06 -26.15 -69.59
N ASN A 143 48.50 -25.26 -70.40
CA ASN A 143 47.49 -25.61 -71.39
C ASN A 143 48.17 -26.36 -72.54
N TYR A 144 48.24 -27.69 -72.44
CA TYR A 144 48.77 -28.59 -73.47
C TYR A 144 47.67 -28.98 -74.47
N PHE A 145 47.23 -28.01 -75.28
CA PHE A 145 46.55 -28.25 -76.55
C PHE A 145 47.17 -27.24 -77.53
N GLY A 146 47.83 -27.60 -78.64
CA GLY A 146 47.59 -28.69 -79.57
C GLY A 146 47.42 -28.04 -80.93
#